data_AF-A0A4R4W8H7-F1
#
_entry.id   AF-A0A4R4W8H7-F1
#
_cell.length_a   1.000
_cell.length_b   1.000
_cell.length_c   1.000
_cell.angle_alpha   90.00
_cell.angle_beta   90.00
_cell.angle_gamma   90.00
#
_symmetry.space_group_name_H-M   'P 1'
#
loop_
_entity.id
_entity.type
_entity.pdbx_description
1 polymer ?
#
loop_
_entity_poly.entity_id
_entity_poly.type
_entity_poly.pdbx_seq_one_letter_code
_entity_poly.pdbx_strand_id
1 'polypeptide(L)'
;SRVAEAVLPETDADAVRVMTIHAAKGLEFPIVILSGMTAAPNRQRGVQVLWPPDGGYAVKLKSSVQTEDFDLVQPVDEQMDDFERRRLLYVAATRARDHLVVSLHRSGNRRHSSNAELLASAGGVEAPHVTLFTTPSPVEREPRSSADVAPPIARTDWESRVAEARSASRRHSAQSASGLEGTGPDVALTDVDPGTAKAARDLELPPWSKGRYGTAIGRAVHGVMQVVDLSTGSGLEAAVSAQCVAEGVLEYADVVAALTRSALASDVVHRAAVREHWRESYVGALQPDGTILEGFVDLIYREDDGRLVIVDYKTDAVPAAALDSRVTYYAPQLQAYADTLPNAGSPVLLFLNPAGAVERLL
;
A
#
# COMPACT_ATOMS: atom_id res chain seq x y z
N SER A 1 6.12 3.84 9.39
CA SER A 1 4.96 3.44 10.22
C SER A 1 3.69 3.88 9.50
N ARG A 2 2.89 2.94 8.96
CA ARG A 2 1.60 3.29 8.34
C ARG A 2 0.61 3.61 9.45
N VAL A 3 0.05 4.81 9.47
CA VAL A 3 -1.16 5.09 10.25
C VAL A 3 -2.30 4.47 9.46
N ALA A 4 -2.67 3.23 9.81
CA ALA A 4 -3.95 2.69 9.38
C ALA A 4 -5.01 3.52 10.11
N GLU A 5 -5.63 4.45 9.38
CA GLU A 5 -6.84 5.11 9.86
C GLU A 5 -7.89 4.01 10.03
N ALA A 6 -8.21 3.68 11.28
CA ALA A 6 -9.20 2.67 11.58
C ALA A 6 -10.53 3.18 11.07
N VAL A 7 -11.12 2.51 10.09
CA VAL A 7 -12.52 2.71 9.71
C VAL A 7 -13.34 2.54 10.98
N LEU A 8 -13.89 3.63 11.50
CA LEU A 8 -14.73 3.60 12.69
C LEU A 8 -16.00 2.84 12.33
N PRO A 9 -16.28 1.66 12.93
CA PRO A 9 -17.55 1.00 12.71
C PRO A 9 -18.67 1.86 13.30
N GLU A 10 -19.76 1.98 12.55
CA GLU A 10 -20.97 2.73 12.93
C GLU A 10 -21.36 2.44 14.38
N THR A 11 -21.82 3.47 15.10
CA THR A 11 -22.21 3.40 16.53
C THR A 11 -23.38 2.45 16.82
N ASP A 12 -24.04 1.92 15.80
CA ASP A 12 -25.34 1.23 15.91
C ASP A 12 -25.24 -0.29 16.07
N ALA A 13 -24.03 -0.86 16.09
CA ALA A 13 -23.85 -2.29 16.36
C ALA A 13 -23.88 -2.58 17.88
N ASP A 14 -24.88 -3.32 18.34
CA ASP A 14 -24.96 -3.89 19.70
C ASP A 14 -23.95 -5.03 19.90
N ALA A 15 -22.67 -4.67 19.98
CA ALA A 15 -21.56 -5.62 20.03
C ALA A 15 -20.33 -5.08 20.78
N VAL A 16 -19.51 -5.99 21.30
CA VAL A 16 -18.19 -5.67 21.87
C VAL A 16 -17.21 -5.35 20.76
N ARG A 17 -16.56 -4.18 20.85
CA ARG A 17 -15.55 -3.73 19.88
C ARG A 17 -14.16 -4.20 20.30
N VAL A 18 -13.51 -5.00 19.45
CA VAL A 18 -12.12 -5.44 19.65
C VAL A 18 -11.20 -4.62 18.75
N MET A 19 -10.27 -3.88 19.35
CA MET A 19 -9.33 -3.01 18.62
C MET A 19 -7.95 -2.98 19.28
N THR A 20 -6.97 -2.44 18.56
CA THR A 20 -5.61 -2.24 19.10
C THR A 20 -5.52 -0.96 19.92
N ILE A 21 -4.54 -0.85 20.82
CA ILE A 21 -4.29 0.35 21.62
C ILE A 21 -4.08 1.57 20.73
N HIS A 22 -3.35 1.40 19.62
CA HIS A 22 -3.08 2.47 18.66
C HIS A 22 -4.37 2.95 17.99
N ALA A 23 -5.26 2.04 17.58
CA ALA A 23 -6.54 2.38 16.97
C ALA A 23 -7.50 3.07 17.96
N ALA A 24 -7.35 2.81 19.26
CA ALA A 24 -8.16 3.44 20.30
C ALA A 24 -7.68 4.87 20.66
N LYS A 25 -6.50 5.30 20.19
CA LYS A 25 -5.94 6.62 20.53
C LYS A 25 -6.89 7.74 20.06
N GLY A 26 -7.25 8.63 20.98
CA GLY A 26 -8.20 9.72 20.70
C GLY A 26 -9.67 9.33 20.83
N LEU A 27 -9.97 8.05 20.98
CA LEU A 27 -11.31 7.55 21.29
C LEU A 27 -11.53 7.43 22.79
N GLU A 28 -12.79 7.36 23.20
CA GLU A 28 -13.22 7.16 24.59
C GLU A 28 -14.39 6.17 24.61
N PHE A 29 -14.42 5.29 25.61
CA PHE A 29 -15.47 4.28 25.77
C PHE A 29 -15.97 4.27 27.23
N PRO A 30 -17.28 4.04 27.47
CA PRO A 30 -17.82 3.90 28.83
C PRO A 30 -17.08 2.84 29.65
N ILE A 31 -16.81 1.68 29.04
CA ILE A 31 -16.14 0.54 29.66
C ILE A 31 -15.02 0.06 28.73
N VAL A 32 -13.82 -0.14 29.26
CA VAL A 32 -12.69 -0.73 28.53
C VAL A 32 -12.19 -1.96 29.25
N ILE A 33 -12.00 -3.05 28.50
CA ILE A 33 -11.38 -4.28 28.99
C ILE A 33 -10.01 -4.43 28.34
N LEU A 34 -8.93 -4.35 29.13
CA LEU A 34 -7.58 -4.57 28.62
C LEU A 34 -7.23 -6.06 28.65
N SER A 35 -7.10 -6.63 27.45
CA SER A 35 -6.60 -8.00 27.25
C SER A 35 -5.07 -8.01 27.12
N GLY A 36 -4.46 -9.20 27.20
CA GLY A 36 -3.01 -9.35 26.97
C GLY A 36 -2.10 -8.75 28.06
N MET A 37 -2.64 -8.38 29.22
CA MET A 37 -1.87 -7.79 30.33
C MET A 37 -0.72 -8.66 30.85
N THR A 38 -0.76 -9.96 30.54
CA THR A 38 0.23 -10.97 30.93
C THR A 38 1.25 -11.27 29.82
N ALA A 39 1.15 -10.62 28.66
CA ALA A 39 2.10 -10.79 27.57
C ALA A 39 3.48 -10.25 27.98
N ALA A 40 4.53 -11.01 27.65
CA ALA A 40 5.90 -10.53 27.76
C ALA A 40 6.29 -9.76 26.49
N PRO A 41 7.19 -8.76 26.57
CA PRO A 41 7.77 -8.14 25.40
C PRO A 41 8.35 -9.21 24.46
N ASN A 42 8.02 -9.13 23.18
CA ASN A 42 8.59 -10.04 22.20
C ASN A 42 10.06 -9.67 22.00
N ARG A 43 10.99 -10.61 22.25
CA ARG A 43 12.39 -10.38 21.90
C ARG A 43 12.51 -10.34 20.39
N GLN A 44 13.05 -9.25 19.85
CA GLN A 44 13.38 -9.16 18.44
C GLN A 44 14.37 -10.29 18.09
N ARG A 45 13.95 -11.19 17.21
CA ARG A 45 14.78 -12.27 16.68
C ARG A 45 15.21 -11.90 15.27
N GLY A 46 16.47 -12.18 14.92
CA GLY A 46 17.01 -11.91 13.60
C GLY A 46 17.80 -10.61 13.55
N VAL A 47 17.78 -9.95 12.39
CA VAL A 47 18.52 -8.72 12.14
C VAL A 47 17.90 -7.56 12.93
N GLN A 48 18.73 -6.82 13.66
CA GLN A 48 18.34 -5.62 14.40
C GLN A 48 19.10 -4.42 13.87
N VAL A 49 18.41 -3.30 13.72
CA VAL A 49 18.97 -2.01 13.34
C VAL A 49 18.52 -1.02 14.39
N LEU A 50 19.47 -0.31 15.00
CA LEU A 50 19.24 0.71 16.01
C LEU A 50 19.72 2.06 15.45
N TRP A 51 19.07 3.14 15.88
CA TRP A 51 19.39 4.50 15.46
C TRP A 51 19.85 5.33 16.67
N PRO A 52 21.16 5.52 16.84
CA PRO A 52 21.69 6.31 17.94
C PRO A 52 21.22 7.79 17.88
N PRO A 53 21.02 8.46 19.03
CA PRO A 53 20.56 9.86 19.08
C PRO A 53 21.52 10.88 18.43
N ASP A 54 22.82 10.55 18.43
CA ASP A 54 23.91 11.31 17.82
C ASP A 54 24.05 11.07 16.30
N GLY A 55 23.20 10.21 15.73
CA GLY A 55 23.12 9.91 14.30
C GLY A 55 23.78 8.57 13.94
N GLY A 56 23.73 8.24 12.65
CA GLY A 56 24.25 6.96 12.15
C GLY A 56 23.30 5.77 12.40
N TYR A 57 23.87 4.57 12.46
CA TYR A 57 23.14 3.33 12.70
C TYR A 57 24.03 2.28 13.38
N ALA A 58 23.45 1.45 14.23
CA ALA A 58 24.09 0.26 14.77
C ALA A 58 23.32 -0.99 14.31
N VAL A 59 24.02 -2.02 13.83
CA VAL A 59 23.39 -3.19 13.20
C VAL A 59 23.89 -4.47 13.82
N LYS A 60 22.97 -5.40 14.10
CA LYS A 60 23.26 -6.77 14.50
C LYS A 60 22.57 -7.74 13.55
N LEU A 61 23.36 -8.47 12.76
CA LEU A 61 22.84 -9.49 11.85
C LEU A 61 22.66 -10.83 12.58
N LYS A 62 23.63 -11.17 13.43
CA LYS A 62 23.64 -12.36 14.29
C LYS A 62 24.60 -12.13 15.46
N SER A 63 24.64 -13.05 16.44
CA SER A 63 25.48 -12.89 17.64
C SER A 63 26.96 -12.67 17.38
N SER A 64 27.49 -13.16 16.25
CA SER A 64 28.90 -13.00 15.88
C SER A 64 29.18 -11.86 14.90
N VAL A 65 28.15 -11.17 14.41
CA VAL A 65 28.28 -10.12 13.40
C VAL A 65 27.37 -8.95 13.77
N GLN A 66 27.97 -7.95 14.39
CA GLN A 66 27.35 -6.70 14.78
C GLN A 66 28.36 -5.55 14.67
N THR A 67 27.87 -4.32 14.60
CA THR A 67 28.71 -3.11 14.67
C THR A 67 29.29 -2.95 16.08
N GLU A 68 30.43 -2.27 16.20
CA GLU A 68 31.16 -2.12 17.47
C GLU A 68 30.35 -1.38 18.55
N ASP A 69 29.54 -0.43 18.12
CA ASP A 69 28.66 0.40 18.94
C ASP A 69 27.35 -0.28 19.34
N PHE A 70 27.00 -1.43 18.75
CA PHE A 70 25.70 -2.07 18.96
C PHE A 70 25.39 -2.35 20.44
N ASP A 71 26.35 -2.93 21.16
CA ASP A 71 26.17 -3.28 22.58
C ASP A 71 26.11 -2.03 23.48
N LEU A 72 26.60 -0.88 23.00
CA LEU A 72 26.50 0.40 23.71
C LEU A 72 25.13 1.06 23.51
N VAL A 73 24.55 0.91 22.32
CA VAL A 73 23.27 1.51 21.93
C VAL A 73 22.08 0.66 22.39
N GLN A 74 22.21 -0.66 22.38
CA GLN A 74 21.13 -1.60 22.73
C GLN A 74 20.47 -1.29 24.10
N PRO A 75 21.19 -1.00 25.19
CA PRO A 75 20.55 -0.69 26.48
C PRO A 75 19.70 0.58 26.45
N VAL A 76 20.09 1.57 25.64
CA VAL A 76 19.35 2.82 25.48
C VAL A 76 18.06 2.56 24.72
N ASP A 77 18.12 1.78 23.64
CA ASP A 77 16.95 1.37 22.86
C ASP A 77 15.97 0.53 23.72
N GLU A 78 16.48 -0.45 24.48
CA GLU A 78 15.65 -1.24 25.42
C GLU A 78 14.96 -0.37 26.48
N GLN A 79 15.63 0.71 26.93
CA GLN A 79 15.03 1.68 27.84
C GLN A 79 13.94 2.52 27.15
N MET A 80 14.16 2.95 25.91
CA MET A 80 13.17 3.69 25.12
C MET A 80 11.92 2.84 24.84
N ASP A 81 12.11 1.55 24.55
CA ASP A 81 11.04 0.57 24.39
C ASP A 81 10.22 0.39 25.68
N ASP A 82 10.86 0.37 26.86
CA ASP A 82 10.14 0.32 28.14
C ASP A 82 9.30 1.60 28.36
N PHE A 83 9.84 2.77 28.03
CA PHE A 83 9.08 4.02 28.10
C PHE A 83 7.90 4.04 27.14
N GLU A 84 8.09 3.57 25.90
CA GLU A 84 7.01 3.48 24.93
C GLU A 84 5.92 2.53 25.39
N ARG A 85 6.31 1.37 25.92
CA ARG A 85 5.38 0.41 26.50
C ARG A 85 4.55 1.00 27.65
N ARG A 86 5.17 1.78 28.54
CA ARG A 86 4.45 2.51 29.61
C ARG A 86 3.47 3.54 29.04
N ARG A 87 3.88 4.28 28.01
CA ARG A 87 2.99 5.23 27.30
C ARG A 87 1.80 4.54 26.66
N LEU A 88 2.00 3.38 26.01
CA LEU A 88 0.90 2.60 25.43
C LEU A 88 -0.05 2.08 26.50
N LEU A 89 0.45 1.59 27.63
CA LEU A 89 -0.38 1.17 28.75
C LEU A 89 -1.21 2.34 29.31
N TYR A 90 -0.60 3.52 29.45
CA TYR A 90 -1.29 4.74 29.84
C TYR A 90 -2.39 5.13 28.84
N VAL A 91 -2.09 5.13 27.53
CA VAL A 91 -3.08 5.41 26.49
C VAL A 91 -4.24 4.43 26.60
N ALA A 92 -3.97 3.13 26.72
CA ALA A 92 -4.99 2.08 26.81
C ALA A 92 -5.88 2.25 28.05
N ALA A 93 -5.30 2.48 29.23
CA ALA A 93 -6.03 2.67 30.47
C ALA A 93 -6.91 3.93 30.44
N THR A 94 -6.43 5.01 29.83
CA THR A 94 -7.15 6.29 29.73
C THR A 94 -8.22 6.32 28.65
N ARG A 95 -8.48 5.21 27.95
CA ARG A 95 -9.62 5.12 27.01
C ARG A 95 -10.94 4.86 27.74
N ALA A 96 -10.89 4.39 28.98
CA ALA A 96 -12.08 4.16 29.82
C ALA A 96 -12.57 5.47 30.45
N ARG A 97 -13.85 5.77 30.26
CA ARG A 97 -14.53 6.87 30.94
C ARG A 97 -15.03 6.47 32.33
N ASP A 98 -15.79 5.37 32.39
CA ASP A 98 -16.50 4.99 33.63
C ASP A 98 -15.80 3.79 34.30
N HIS A 99 -15.48 2.73 33.55
CA HIS A 99 -14.89 1.52 34.11
C HIS A 99 -13.71 0.99 33.28
N LEU A 100 -12.61 0.68 33.97
CA LEU A 100 -11.46 -0.03 33.42
C LEU A 100 -11.40 -1.44 34.03
N VAL A 101 -11.48 -2.46 33.20
CA VAL A 101 -11.35 -3.87 33.59
C VAL A 101 -10.01 -4.42 33.10
N VAL A 102 -9.20 -4.93 34.03
CA VAL A 102 -7.85 -5.43 33.75
C VAL A 102 -7.66 -6.82 34.35
N SER A 103 -7.00 -7.71 33.61
CA SER A 103 -6.51 -8.97 34.19
C SER A 103 -5.15 -8.73 34.84
N LEU A 104 -5.07 -8.94 36.15
CA LEU A 104 -3.82 -8.80 36.91
C LEU A 104 -3.11 -10.13 37.17
N HIS A 105 -3.44 -11.18 36.41
CA HIS A 105 -2.79 -12.47 36.55
C HIS A 105 -1.28 -12.35 36.28
N ARG A 106 -0.44 -12.75 37.24
CA ARG A 106 1.01 -12.67 37.15
C ARG A 106 1.62 -14.05 37.41
N SER A 107 2.46 -14.52 36.49
CA SER A 107 3.30 -15.68 36.73
C SER A 107 4.55 -15.21 37.48
N GLY A 108 4.82 -15.76 38.66
CA GLY A 108 5.91 -15.32 39.54
C GLY A 108 7.34 -15.61 39.06
N ASN A 109 7.53 -16.02 37.80
CA ASN A 109 8.82 -16.53 37.30
C ASN A 109 9.25 -15.88 35.97
N ARG A 110 9.11 -14.56 35.82
CA ARG A 110 9.51 -13.86 34.59
C ARG A 110 10.60 -12.82 34.83
N ARG A 111 11.59 -12.81 33.93
CA ARG A 111 12.76 -11.90 33.90
C ARG A 111 12.40 -10.45 33.55
N HIS A 112 11.22 -10.20 32.98
CA HIS A 112 10.72 -8.87 32.62
C HIS A 112 9.32 -8.66 33.19
N SER A 113 9.04 -7.45 33.68
CA SER A 113 7.75 -7.10 34.25
C SER A 113 6.66 -7.16 33.18
N SER A 114 5.51 -7.76 33.49
CA SER A 114 4.33 -7.75 32.60
C SER A 114 3.54 -6.43 32.70
N ASN A 115 2.59 -6.16 31.80
CA ASN A 115 1.76 -4.95 31.90
C ASN A 115 0.89 -4.99 33.17
N ALA A 116 0.44 -6.18 33.58
CA ALA A 116 -0.22 -6.41 34.85
C ALA A 116 0.66 -6.02 36.05
N GLU A 117 1.95 -6.34 35.99
CA GLU A 117 2.91 -6.02 37.04
C GLU A 117 3.28 -4.53 37.07
N LEU A 118 3.46 -3.92 35.90
CA LEU A 118 3.64 -2.47 35.77
C LEU A 118 2.45 -1.70 36.35
N LEU A 119 1.22 -2.11 36.02
CA LEU A 119 0.02 -1.48 36.55
C LEU A 119 -0.12 -1.67 38.07
N ALA A 120 0.17 -2.88 38.57
CA ALA A 120 0.13 -3.17 39.99
C ALA A 120 1.19 -2.41 40.79
N SER A 121 2.45 -2.38 40.29
CA SER A 121 3.55 -1.65 40.92
C SER A 121 3.38 -0.13 40.89
N ALA A 122 2.60 0.40 39.94
CA ALA A 122 2.19 1.80 39.90
C ALA A 122 1.02 2.12 40.86
N GLY A 123 0.63 1.18 41.73
CA GLY A 123 -0.45 1.37 42.72
C GLY A 123 -1.85 1.08 42.18
N GLY A 124 -2.00 0.51 40.98
CA GLY A 124 -3.31 0.26 40.38
C GLY A 124 -4.20 -0.74 41.14
N VAL A 125 -3.62 -1.54 42.05
CA VAL A 125 -4.36 -2.45 42.95
C VAL A 125 -4.85 -1.73 44.21
N GLU A 126 -4.14 -0.68 44.61
CA GLU A 126 -4.38 0.09 45.84
C GLU A 126 -5.14 1.39 45.55
N ALA A 127 -5.45 1.66 44.28
CA ALA A 127 -6.14 2.86 43.87
C ALA A 127 -7.55 2.95 44.49
N PRO A 128 -8.04 4.15 44.78
CA PRO A 128 -9.39 4.34 45.28
C PRO A 128 -10.41 3.79 44.26
N HIS A 129 -11.47 3.16 44.76
CA HIS A 129 -12.55 2.54 43.95
C HIS A 129 -12.18 1.27 43.16
N VAL A 130 -11.04 0.63 43.47
CA VAL A 130 -10.71 -0.67 42.88
C VAL A 130 -11.56 -1.78 43.50
N THR A 131 -12.17 -2.60 42.63
CA THR A 131 -12.82 -3.86 43.02
C THR A 131 -11.96 -5.03 42.58
N LEU A 132 -11.40 -5.79 43.53
CA LEU A 132 -10.59 -6.96 43.24
C LEU A 132 -11.42 -8.24 43.24
N PHE A 133 -11.40 -8.95 42.12
CA PHE A 133 -12.00 -10.28 41.99
C PHE A 133 -11.00 -11.35 42.47
N THR A 134 -10.77 -11.42 43.80
CA THR A 134 -9.75 -12.31 44.40
C THR A 134 -10.24 -13.74 44.65
N THR A 135 -11.55 -13.95 44.63
CA THR A 135 -12.20 -15.24 44.75
C THR A 135 -13.20 -15.36 43.60
N PRO A 136 -13.32 -16.53 42.93
CA PRO A 136 -14.58 -16.82 42.27
C PRO A 136 -15.60 -16.86 43.40
N SER A 137 -16.34 -15.77 43.60
CA SER A 137 -17.64 -15.90 44.24
C SER A 137 -18.35 -17.01 43.45
N PRO A 138 -18.96 -18.01 44.11
CA PRO A 138 -19.85 -18.91 43.41
C PRO A 138 -20.96 -18.02 42.87
N VAL A 139 -20.76 -17.52 41.65
CA VAL A 139 -21.83 -16.95 40.87
C VAL A 139 -22.73 -18.15 40.72
N GLU A 140 -23.85 -18.12 41.43
CA GLU A 140 -25.01 -18.92 41.09
C GLU A 140 -25.28 -18.52 39.64
N ARG A 141 -24.68 -19.28 38.71
CA ARG A 141 -24.89 -19.06 37.30
C ARG A 141 -26.39 -19.27 37.19
N GLU A 142 -27.14 -18.19 36.93
CA GLU A 142 -28.47 -18.37 36.36
C GLU A 142 -28.29 -19.45 35.32
N PRO A 143 -29.06 -20.56 35.39
CA PRO A 143 -28.91 -21.65 34.46
C PRO A 143 -28.96 -20.99 33.10
N ARG A 144 -27.79 -20.95 32.44
CA ARG A 144 -27.71 -20.37 31.11
C ARG A 144 -28.79 -21.14 30.39
N SER A 145 -29.81 -20.43 29.89
CA SER A 145 -30.63 -20.97 28.83
C SER A 145 -29.63 -21.64 27.92
N SER A 146 -29.75 -22.96 27.77
CA SER A 146 -28.96 -23.69 26.80
C SER A 146 -29.46 -23.14 25.47
N ALA A 147 -28.93 -21.98 25.07
CA ALA A 147 -28.89 -21.62 23.68
C ALA A 147 -28.27 -22.85 23.06
N ASP A 148 -29.05 -23.55 22.26
CA ASP A 148 -28.62 -24.74 21.56
C ASP A 148 -27.43 -24.31 20.71
N VAL A 149 -26.23 -24.43 21.27
CA VAL A 149 -25.00 -24.20 20.54
C VAL A 149 -24.97 -25.35 19.59
N ALA A 150 -25.34 -25.08 18.33
CA ALA A 150 -25.28 -26.06 17.27
C ALA A 150 -23.90 -26.74 17.36
N PRO A 151 -23.86 -28.09 17.31
CA PRO A 151 -22.59 -28.79 17.38
C PRO A 151 -21.63 -28.22 16.33
N PRO A 152 -20.34 -28.08 16.65
CA PRO A 152 -19.38 -27.61 15.67
C PRO A 152 -19.49 -28.48 14.42
N ILE A 153 -19.44 -27.83 13.25
CA ILE A 153 -19.49 -28.53 11.97
C ILE A 153 -18.45 -29.66 11.95
N ALA A 154 -18.76 -30.75 11.26
CA ALA A 154 -17.84 -31.87 11.17
C ALA A 154 -16.49 -31.37 10.62
N ARG A 155 -15.39 -31.96 11.11
CA ARG A 155 -14.04 -31.55 10.72
C ARG A 155 -13.84 -31.56 9.20
N THR A 156 -14.40 -32.57 8.53
CA THR A 156 -14.39 -32.71 7.06
C THR A 156 -15.08 -31.54 6.37
N ASP A 157 -16.20 -31.07 6.91
CA ASP A 157 -16.96 -29.96 6.36
C ASP A 157 -16.22 -28.64 6.60
N TRP A 158 -15.61 -28.48 7.77
CA TRP A 158 -14.74 -27.35 8.06
C TRP A 158 -13.52 -27.31 7.12
N GLU A 159 -12.82 -28.43 6.96
CA GLU A 159 -11.66 -28.54 6.07
C GLU A 159 -12.04 -28.23 4.62
N SER A 160 -13.20 -28.72 4.16
CA SER A 160 -13.72 -28.43 2.81
C SER A 160 -14.05 -26.95 2.64
N ARG A 161 -14.75 -26.33 3.59
CA ARG A 161 -15.06 -24.89 3.56
C ARG A 161 -13.80 -24.04 3.62
N VAL A 162 -12.81 -24.43 4.41
CA VAL A 162 -11.51 -23.74 4.47
C VAL A 162 -10.74 -23.89 3.17
N ALA A 163 -10.75 -25.07 2.54
CA ALA A 163 -10.11 -25.30 1.25
C ALA A 163 -10.78 -24.50 0.12
N GLU A 164 -12.11 -24.44 0.11
CA GLU A 164 -12.90 -23.63 -0.81
C GLU A 164 -12.63 -22.13 -0.60
N ALA A 165 -12.69 -21.64 0.65
CA ALA A 165 -12.37 -20.26 0.99
C ALA A 165 -10.93 -19.88 0.63
N ARG A 166 -9.97 -20.78 0.87
CA ARG A 166 -8.57 -20.59 0.45
C ARG A 166 -8.45 -20.52 -1.07
N SER A 167 -9.12 -21.40 -1.80
CA SER A 167 -9.12 -21.42 -3.27
C SER A 167 -9.78 -20.16 -3.85
N ALA A 168 -10.89 -19.71 -3.25
CA ALA A 168 -11.54 -18.46 -3.61
C ALA A 168 -10.66 -17.24 -3.29
N SER A 169 -9.99 -17.21 -2.13
CA SER A 169 -9.08 -16.12 -1.72
C SER A 169 -7.80 -16.04 -2.54
N ARG A 170 -7.44 -17.10 -3.28
CA ARG A 170 -6.30 -17.11 -4.21
C ARG A 170 -6.63 -16.44 -5.55
N ARG A 171 -7.90 -16.17 -5.84
CA ARG A 171 -8.27 -15.39 -7.01
C ARG A 171 -7.93 -13.94 -6.72
N HIS A 172 -6.96 -13.40 -7.45
CA HIS A 172 -6.73 -11.96 -7.47
C HIS A 172 -8.04 -11.30 -7.90
N SER A 173 -8.69 -10.56 -7.00
CA SER A 173 -9.96 -9.90 -7.28
C SER A 173 -9.81 -8.79 -8.32
N ALA A 174 -8.58 -8.30 -8.51
CA ALA A 174 -8.22 -7.34 -9.53
C ALA A 174 -6.89 -7.71 -10.21
N GLN A 175 -6.81 -7.48 -11.52
CA GLN A 175 -5.64 -7.64 -12.37
C GLN A 175 -5.37 -6.30 -13.06
N SER A 176 -4.12 -5.82 -13.03
CA SER A 176 -3.78 -4.60 -13.75
C SER A 176 -3.58 -4.87 -15.24
N ALA A 177 -4.09 -3.98 -16.10
CA ALA A 177 -3.89 -4.05 -17.54
C ALA A 177 -2.41 -3.99 -17.94
N SER A 178 -1.61 -3.17 -17.27
CA SER A 178 -0.14 -3.14 -17.42
C SER A 178 0.54 -4.47 -17.04
N GLY A 179 -0.13 -5.32 -16.25
CA GLY A 179 0.32 -6.67 -15.93
C GLY A 179 0.07 -7.70 -17.04
N LEU A 180 -0.67 -7.33 -18.10
CA LEU A 180 -0.93 -8.16 -19.28
C LEU A 180 0.17 -8.05 -20.35
N GLU A 181 1.13 -7.11 -20.19
CA GLU A 181 2.31 -6.99 -21.05
C GLU A 181 2.98 -8.36 -21.27
N GLY A 182 3.41 -8.65 -22.50
CA GLY A 182 3.90 -9.98 -22.88
C GLY A 182 5.15 -10.46 -22.11
N THR A 183 5.46 -11.75 -22.16
CA THR A 183 6.68 -12.33 -21.55
C THR A 183 7.91 -12.29 -22.49
N GLY A 184 7.96 -11.31 -23.41
CA GLY A 184 9.03 -11.14 -24.41
C GLY A 184 10.31 -10.52 -23.82
N PRO A 185 11.49 -10.73 -24.45
CA PRO A 185 12.76 -10.76 -23.74
C PRO A 185 13.10 -9.41 -23.11
N ASP A 186 13.71 -9.45 -21.93
CA ASP A 186 14.55 -8.37 -21.42
C ASP A 186 15.64 -8.13 -22.47
N VAL A 187 15.37 -7.24 -23.41
CA VAL A 187 16.44 -6.57 -24.15
C VAL A 187 17.14 -5.75 -23.09
N ALA A 188 18.16 -6.34 -22.49
CA ALA A 188 19.09 -5.65 -21.61
C ALA A 188 19.67 -4.50 -22.43
N LEU A 189 19.11 -3.31 -22.21
CA LEU A 189 19.73 -2.08 -22.65
C LEU A 189 21.07 -2.04 -21.91
N THR A 190 22.18 -2.25 -22.62
CA THR A 190 23.51 -2.02 -22.05
C THR A 190 23.62 -0.52 -21.84
N ASP A 191 23.95 -0.09 -20.62
CA ASP A 191 24.04 1.30 -20.13
C ASP A 191 22.72 1.95 -19.67
N VAL A 192 21.98 1.27 -18.80
CA VAL A 192 20.82 1.87 -18.10
C VAL A 192 21.31 2.67 -16.89
N ASP A 193 21.18 3.98 -16.96
CA ASP A 193 21.25 4.87 -15.80
C ASP A 193 20.26 4.36 -14.72
N PRO A 194 20.63 4.22 -13.43
CA PRO A 194 19.72 3.79 -12.37
C PRO A 194 18.36 4.52 -12.34
N GLY A 195 18.27 5.78 -12.82
CA GLY A 195 16.98 6.50 -12.96
C GLY A 195 16.06 6.00 -14.09
N THR A 196 16.61 5.27 -15.06
CA THR A 196 15.93 4.68 -16.22
C THR A 196 15.65 3.18 -16.08
N ALA A 197 16.09 2.56 -14.98
CA ALA A 197 15.80 1.15 -14.73
C ALA A 197 14.34 0.97 -14.29
N LYS A 198 13.60 0.04 -14.93
CA LYS A 198 12.31 -0.44 -14.44
C LYS A 198 12.57 -1.08 -13.06
N ALA A 199 12.32 -0.34 -11.98
CA ALA A 199 12.43 -0.88 -10.63
C ALA A 199 11.47 -2.08 -10.47
N ALA A 200 11.83 -3.02 -9.59
CA ALA A 200 11.04 -4.21 -9.32
C ALA A 200 9.58 -3.86 -9.03
N ARG A 201 8.66 -4.75 -9.44
CA ARG A 201 7.21 -4.68 -9.16
C ARG A 201 6.99 -4.46 -7.66
N ASP A 202 6.82 -3.21 -7.24
CA ASP A 202 6.55 -2.90 -5.85
C ASP A 202 5.07 -3.18 -5.57
N LEU A 203 4.83 -4.31 -4.89
CA LEU A 203 3.50 -4.76 -4.46
C LEU A 203 2.93 -3.88 -3.33
N GLU A 204 3.72 -2.95 -2.79
CA GLU A 204 3.36 -2.09 -1.66
C GLU A 204 2.83 -0.70 -2.03
N LEU A 205 2.68 -0.40 -3.33
CA LEU A 205 2.09 0.87 -3.76
C LEU A 205 0.60 0.98 -3.37
N PRO A 206 0.12 2.20 -3.02
CA PRO A 206 -1.30 2.46 -2.76
C PRO A 206 -2.18 1.96 -3.92
N PRO A 207 -3.45 1.59 -3.69
CA PRO A 207 -4.33 1.05 -4.73
C PRO A 207 -4.43 1.94 -5.99
N TRP A 208 -4.42 3.26 -5.86
CA TRP A 208 -4.44 4.21 -6.98
C TRP A 208 -3.10 4.36 -7.72
N SER A 209 -2.02 3.81 -7.16
CA SER A 209 -0.69 3.73 -7.77
C SER A 209 -0.41 2.35 -8.37
N LYS A 210 -1.26 1.35 -8.09
CA LYS A 210 -1.19 0.03 -8.73
C LYS A 210 -1.61 0.18 -10.20
N GLY A 211 -0.75 -0.27 -11.11
CA GLY A 211 -0.94 -0.14 -12.55
C GLY A 211 -0.15 0.99 -13.22
N ARG A 212 0.45 1.91 -12.45
CA ARG A 212 1.42 2.91 -12.94
C ARG A 212 2.85 2.34 -12.93
N TYR A 213 3.05 1.18 -13.57
CA TYR A 213 4.36 0.54 -13.64
C TYR A 213 5.21 1.17 -14.75
N GLY A 214 6.17 2.01 -14.36
CA GLY A 214 7.12 2.67 -15.26
C GLY A 214 8.36 3.17 -14.50
N THR A 215 9.38 3.60 -15.23
CA THR A 215 10.56 4.27 -14.63
C THR A 215 10.13 5.56 -13.92
N ALA A 216 10.94 6.09 -13.00
CA ALA A 216 10.62 7.35 -12.33
C ALA A 216 10.50 8.52 -13.33
N ILE A 217 11.34 8.52 -14.37
CA ILE A 217 11.24 9.43 -15.51
C ILE A 217 9.91 9.25 -16.25
N GLY A 218 9.49 8.00 -16.51
CA GLY A 218 8.21 7.69 -17.13
C GLY A 218 7.04 8.26 -16.34
N ARG A 219 6.96 7.98 -15.03
CA ARG A 219 5.89 8.52 -14.18
C ARG A 219 5.87 10.05 -14.16
N ALA A 220 7.04 10.69 -14.16
CA ALA A 220 7.13 12.14 -14.25
C ALA A 220 6.56 12.66 -15.59
N VAL A 221 6.89 12.04 -16.72
CA VAL A 221 6.35 12.41 -18.04
C VAL A 221 4.82 12.28 -18.07
N HIS A 222 4.26 11.17 -17.59
CA HIS A 222 2.80 10.97 -17.52
C HIS A 222 2.14 12.03 -16.62
N GLY A 223 2.72 12.31 -15.45
CA GLY A 223 2.25 13.35 -14.55
C GLY A 223 2.29 14.75 -15.18
N VAL A 224 3.26 15.05 -16.05
CA VAL A 224 3.31 16.31 -16.80
C VAL A 224 2.23 16.34 -17.88
N MET A 225 2.10 15.28 -18.66
CA MET A 225 1.08 15.16 -19.72
C MET A 225 -0.34 15.26 -19.18
N GLN A 226 -0.56 14.87 -17.92
CA GLN A 226 -1.84 15.00 -17.22
C GLN A 226 -2.31 16.46 -17.08
N VAL A 227 -1.38 17.41 -16.91
CA VAL A 227 -1.71 18.79 -16.50
C VAL A 227 -1.35 19.84 -17.54
N VAL A 228 -0.36 19.57 -18.40
CA VAL A 228 0.08 20.52 -19.43
C VAL A 228 -1.03 20.78 -20.45
N ASP A 229 -1.09 22.00 -21.00
CA ASP A 229 -1.98 22.29 -22.12
C ASP A 229 -1.48 21.57 -23.38
N LEU A 230 -2.26 20.62 -23.91
CA LEU A 230 -1.83 19.81 -25.07
C LEU A 230 -1.71 20.61 -26.36
N SER A 231 -2.35 21.78 -26.46
CA SER A 231 -2.37 22.60 -27.67
C SER A 231 -1.21 23.61 -27.74
N THR A 232 -0.82 24.14 -26.58
CA THR A 232 0.16 25.24 -26.47
C THR A 232 1.42 24.86 -25.72
N GLY A 233 1.40 23.75 -24.96
CA GLY A 233 2.46 23.41 -24.00
C GLY A 233 2.50 24.33 -22.78
N SER A 234 1.48 25.17 -22.57
CA SER A 234 1.42 26.06 -21.42
C SER A 234 1.46 25.27 -20.11
N GLY A 235 2.25 25.76 -19.15
CA GLY A 235 2.46 25.10 -17.86
C GLY A 235 3.56 24.03 -17.84
N LEU A 236 4.23 23.75 -18.97
CA LEU A 236 5.26 22.70 -19.07
C LEU A 236 6.32 22.80 -17.98
N GLU A 237 7.01 23.94 -17.86
CA GLU A 237 8.15 24.08 -16.93
C GLU A 237 7.73 23.90 -15.46
N ALA A 238 6.57 24.43 -15.08
CA ALA A 238 6.02 24.27 -13.73
C ALA A 238 5.62 22.82 -13.45
N ALA A 239 5.00 22.15 -14.43
CA ALA A 239 4.61 20.76 -14.33
C ALA A 239 5.84 19.84 -14.24
N VAL A 240 6.85 20.04 -15.09
CA VAL A 240 8.11 19.28 -15.05
C VAL A 240 8.77 19.44 -13.68
N SER A 241 8.90 20.67 -13.18
CA SER A 241 9.47 20.93 -11.86
C SER A 241 8.71 20.18 -10.76
N ALA A 242 7.38 20.27 -10.74
CA ALA A 242 6.56 19.61 -9.73
C ALA A 242 6.65 18.08 -9.78
N GLN A 243 6.59 17.49 -10.98
CA GLN A 243 6.58 16.03 -11.15
C GLN A 243 7.97 15.42 -10.95
N CYS A 244 9.04 16.08 -11.37
CA CYS A 244 10.41 15.63 -11.08
C CYS A 244 10.71 15.64 -9.58
N VAL A 245 10.20 16.61 -8.82
CA VAL A 245 10.31 16.62 -7.35
C VAL A 245 9.52 15.45 -6.75
N ALA A 246 8.29 15.22 -7.20
CA ALA A 246 7.43 14.17 -6.67
C ALA A 246 8.02 12.76 -6.91
N GLU A 247 8.66 12.56 -8.06
CA GLU A 247 9.24 11.27 -8.46
C GLU A 247 10.73 11.13 -8.10
N GLY A 248 11.36 12.16 -7.52
CA GLY A 248 12.76 12.13 -7.08
C GLY A 248 13.78 12.08 -8.22
N VAL A 249 13.49 12.75 -9.35
CA VAL A 249 14.29 12.75 -10.59
C VAL A 249 14.62 14.17 -11.07
N LEU A 250 14.94 15.05 -10.12
CA LEU A 250 15.25 16.48 -10.37
C LEU A 250 16.38 16.66 -11.38
N GLU A 251 17.40 15.80 -11.34
CA GLU A 251 18.55 15.80 -12.25
C GLU A 251 18.18 15.43 -13.69
N TYR A 252 17.00 14.83 -13.92
CA TYR A 252 16.49 14.46 -15.24
C TYR A 252 15.42 15.41 -15.77
N ALA A 253 15.25 16.60 -15.18
CA ALA A 253 14.22 17.57 -15.59
C ALA A 253 14.29 17.92 -17.08
N ASP A 254 15.50 18.10 -17.63
CA ASP A 254 15.70 18.37 -19.06
C ASP A 254 15.24 17.21 -19.95
N VAL A 255 15.45 15.97 -19.50
CA VAL A 255 15.02 14.76 -20.22
C VAL A 255 13.50 14.66 -20.19
N VAL A 256 12.86 14.85 -19.03
CA VAL A 256 11.40 14.84 -18.88
C VAL A 256 10.77 15.94 -19.75
N ALA A 257 11.34 17.14 -19.76
CA ALA A 257 10.89 18.24 -20.61
C ALA A 257 11.03 17.89 -22.11
N ALA A 258 12.15 17.29 -22.53
CA ALA A 258 12.36 16.88 -23.91
C ALA A 258 11.36 15.80 -24.37
N LEU A 259 11.12 14.78 -23.53
CA LEU A 259 10.14 13.72 -23.81
C LEU A 259 8.72 14.29 -23.88
N THR A 260 8.37 15.21 -22.99
CA THR A 260 7.05 15.87 -23.01
C THR A 260 6.88 16.73 -24.28
N ARG A 261 7.90 17.52 -24.67
CA ARG A 261 7.87 18.28 -25.92
C ARG A 261 7.76 17.36 -27.14
N SER A 262 8.42 16.20 -27.11
CA SER A 262 8.27 15.17 -28.14
C SER A 262 6.85 14.63 -28.23
N ALA A 263 6.15 14.44 -27.09
CA ALA A 263 4.75 14.04 -27.09
C ALA A 263 3.85 15.14 -27.65
N LEU A 264 4.02 16.38 -27.17
CA LEU A 264 3.23 17.54 -27.61
C LEU A 264 3.35 17.82 -29.10
N ALA A 265 4.51 17.53 -29.70
CA ALA A 265 4.75 17.71 -31.14
C ALA A 265 4.16 16.60 -32.02
N SER A 266 3.63 15.51 -31.45
CA SER A 266 3.09 14.39 -32.21
C SER A 266 1.73 14.71 -32.84
N ASP A 267 1.45 14.10 -34.00
CA ASP A 267 0.19 14.31 -34.72
C ASP A 267 -1.00 13.81 -33.89
N VAL A 268 -0.84 12.67 -33.21
CA VAL A 268 -1.88 12.12 -32.35
C VAL A 268 -2.24 13.04 -31.18
N VAL A 269 -1.26 13.70 -30.55
CA VAL A 269 -1.52 14.64 -29.44
C VAL A 269 -2.14 15.94 -29.96
N HIS A 270 -1.67 16.48 -31.09
CA HIS A 270 -2.31 17.63 -31.73
C HIS A 270 -3.78 17.37 -32.11
N ARG A 271 -4.07 16.17 -32.63
CA ARG A 271 -5.44 15.75 -32.96
C ARG A 271 -6.34 15.65 -31.73
N ALA A 272 -5.79 15.13 -30.63
CA ALA A 272 -6.51 15.04 -29.35
C ALA A 272 -6.77 16.42 -28.74
N ALA A 273 -5.80 17.33 -28.81
CA ALA A 273 -5.86 18.66 -28.19
C ALA A 273 -7.04 19.51 -28.69
N VAL A 274 -7.45 19.34 -29.95
CA VAL A 274 -8.58 20.08 -30.55
C VAL A 274 -9.92 19.35 -30.45
N ARG A 275 -9.95 18.19 -29.78
CA ARG A 275 -11.14 17.32 -29.63
C ARG A 275 -11.47 17.12 -28.16
N GLU A 276 -12.65 16.54 -27.91
CA GLU A 276 -12.99 16.05 -26.58
C GLU A 276 -12.01 14.94 -26.20
N HIS A 277 -11.26 15.15 -25.12
CA HIS A 277 -10.22 14.24 -24.66
C HIS A 277 -10.17 14.13 -23.14
N TRP A 278 -9.65 13.01 -22.67
CA TRP A 278 -9.44 12.68 -21.26
C TRP A 278 -8.01 12.19 -21.09
N ARG A 279 -7.39 12.56 -19.97
CA ARG A 279 -5.99 12.25 -19.65
C ARG A 279 -5.93 11.48 -18.34
N GLU A 280 -5.00 10.54 -18.22
CA GLU A 280 -4.81 9.72 -17.01
C GLU A 280 -6.14 9.14 -16.48
N SER A 281 -6.95 8.58 -17.38
CA SER A 281 -8.28 8.09 -17.06
C SER A 281 -8.22 6.68 -16.49
N TYR A 282 -8.75 6.52 -15.27
CA TYR A 282 -8.94 5.21 -14.68
C TYR A 282 -10.00 4.42 -15.44
N VAL A 283 -9.66 3.20 -15.82
CA VAL A 283 -10.58 2.23 -16.42
C VAL A 283 -10.66 0.99 -15.54
N GLY A 284 -11.87 0.48 -15.36
CA GLY A 284 -12.17 -0.69 -14.56
C GLY A 284 -13.30 -1.48 -15.19
N ALA A 285 -13.08 -2.77 -15.46
CA ALA A 285 -14.10 -3.64 -16.05
C ALA A 285 -14.14 -5.01 -15.37
N LEU A 286 -15.35 -5.52 -15.15
CA LEU A 286 -15.55 -6.88 -14.67
C LEU A 286 -15.36 -7.85 -15.84
N GLN A 287 -14.39 -8.75 -15.71
CA GLN A 287 -14.14 -9.81 -16.67
C GLN A 287 -15.12 -10.99 -16.51
N PRO A 288 -15.31 -11.82 -17.54
CA PRO A 288 -16.24 -12.96 -17.49
C PRO A 288 -15.95 -13.98 -16.38
N ASP A 289 -14.70 -14.07 -15.91
CA ASP A 289 -14.27 -14.95 -14.82
C ASP A 289 -14.49 -14.35 -13.42
N GLY A 290 -15.06 -13.14 -13.35
CA GLY A 290 -15.34 -12.41 -12.12
C GLY A 290 -14.16 -11.59 -11.58
N THR A 291 -13.03 -11.53 -12.27
CA THR A 291 -11.91 -10.65 -11.92
C THR A 291 -12.16 -9.23 -12.42
N ILE A 292 -11.63 -8.21 -11.73
CA ILE A 292 -11.68 -6.82 -12.19
C ILE A 292 -10.39 -6.53 -12.96
N LEU A 293 -10.49 -6.19 -14.25
CA LEU A 293 -9.40 -5.55 -14.97
C LEU A 293 -9.37 -4.07 -14.59
N GLU A 294 -8.23 -3.56 -14.12
CA GLU A 294 -8.06 -2.15 -13.77
C GLU A 294 -6.79 -1.55 -14.39
N GLY A 295 -6.83 -0.26 -14.73
CA GLY A 295 -5.67 0.44 -15.26
C GLY A 295 -5.91 1.92 -15.48
N PHE A 296 -4.86 2.62 -15.92
CA PHE A 296 -4.94 4.01 -16.33
C PHE A 296 -4.59 4.10 -17.81
N VAL A 297 -5.41 4.83 -18.55
CA VAL A 297 -5.17 5.17 -19.95
C VAL A 297 -4.62 6.58 -20.00
N ASP A 298 -3.46 6.76 -20.64
CA ASP A 298 -2.75 8.04 -20.63
C ASP A 298 -3.52 9.14 -21.34
N LEU A 299 -4.05 8.83 -22.53
CA LEU A 299 -4.87 9.74 -23.30
C LEU A 299 -5.96 8.98 -24.06
N ILE A 300 -7.19 9.46 -23.92
CA ILE A 300 -8.35 9.05 -24.71
C ILE A 300 -8.86 10.29 -25.42
N TYR A 301 -9.15 10.21 -26.71
CA TYR A 301 -9.88 11.29 -27.39
C TYR A 301 -10.94 10.75 -28.32
N ARG A 302 -11.99 11.54 -28.57
CA ARG A 302 -13.10 11.16 -29.44
C ARG A 302 -12.92 11.76 -30.83
N GLU A 303 -12.87 10.92 -31.85
CA GLU A 303 -12.87 11.31 -33.27
C GLU A 303 -14.22 11.90 -33.70
N ASP A 304 -14.21 12.54 -34.86
CA ASP A 304 -15.39 13.23 -35.42
C ASP A 304 -16.51 12.22 -35.82
N ASP A 305 -16.16 10.95 -36.03
CA ASP A 305 -17.09 9.83 -36.27
C ASP A 305 -17.62 9.20 -34.97
N GLY A 306 -17.23 9.73 -33.80
CA GLY A 306 -17.64 9.25 -32.48
C GLY A 306 -16.79 8.10 -31.93
N ARG A 307 -15.77 7.63 -32.65
CA ARG A 307 -14.87 6.57 -32.21
C ARG A 307 -13.90 7.08 -31.14
N LEU A 308 -13.65 6.27 -30.11
CA LEU A 308 -12.63 6.58 -29.11
C LEU A 308 -11.26 6.07 -29.58
N VAL A 309 -10.25 6.93 -29.49
CA VAL A 309 -8.86 6.57 -29.74
C VAL A 309 -8.13 6.57 -28.41
N ILE A 310 -7.46 5.45 -28.14
CA ILE A 310 -6.63 5.25 -26.96
C ILE A 310 -5.18 5.49 -27.36
N VAL A 311 -4.47 6.29 -26.58
CA VAL A 311 -3.05 6.59 -26.78
C VAL A 311 -2.31 6.27 -25.48
N ASP A 312 -1.25 5.49 -25.60
CA ASP A 312 -0.37 5.14 -24.48
C ASP A 312 1.06 5.63 -24.78
N TYR A 313 1.63 6.35 -23.82
CA TYR A 313 2.93 6.98 -23.90
C TYR A 313 4.01 6.02 -23.39
N LYS A 314 5.00 5.71 -24.22
CA LYS A 314 6.15 4.89 -23.81
C LYS A 314 7.42 5.72 -23.81
N THR A 315 8.07 5.83 -22.66
CA THR A 315 9.34 6.57 -22.48
C THR A 315 10.59 5.71 -22.66
N ASP A 316 10.44 4.46 -23.10
CA ASP A 316 11.58 3.56 -23.31
C ASP A 316 12.43 4.02 -24.50
N ALA A 317 13.76 4.04 -24.34
CA ALA A 317 14.68 4.24 -25.46
C ALA A 317 14.73 2.98 -26.33
N VAL A 318 13.79 2.87 -27.28
CA VAL A 318 13.67 1.69 -28.18
C VAL A 318 14.41 1.94 -29.50
N PRO A 319 15.42 1.12 -29.86
CA PRO A 319 16.03 1.18 -31.19
C PRO A 319 14.99 0.88 -32.28
N ALA A 320 15.11 1.51 -33.46
CA ALA A 320 14.14 1.35 -34.55
C ALA A 320 13.90 -0.13 -34.93
N ALA A 321 14.94 -0.96 -34.90
CA ALA A 321 14.86 -2.39 -35.20
C ALA A 321 14.08 -3.22 -34.15
N ALA A 322 13.82 -2.67 -32.97
CA ALA A 322 13.11 -3.32 -31.86
C ALA A 322 11.68 -2.78 -31.66
N LEU A 323 11.22 -1.83 -32.49
CA LEU A 323 9.88 -1.23 -32.33
C LEU A 323 8.78 -2.27 -32.50
N ASP A 324 8.83 -3.13 -33.52
CA ASP A 324 7.77 -4.10 -33.80
C ASP A 324 7.63 -5.14 -32.68
N SER A 325 8.76 -5.55 -32.08
CA SER A 325 8.74 -6.46 -30.94
C SER A 325 8.17 -5.78 -29.68
N ARG A 326 8.43 -4.48 -29.48
CA ARG A 326 7.84 -3.71 -28.39
C ARG A 326 6.35 -3.43 -28.59
N VAL A 327 5.90 -3.20 -29.82
CA VAL A 327 4.46 -3.12 -30.14
C VAL A 327 3.77 -4.42 -29.75
N THR A 328 4.34 -5.57 -30.15
CA THR A 328 3.81 -6.89 -29.78
C THR A 328 3.78 -7.09 -28.26
N TYR A 329 4.77 -6.57 -27.55
CA TYR A 329 4.86 -6.65 -26.08
C TYR A 329 3.75 -5.85 -25.37
N TYR A 330 3.45 -4.65 -25.84
CA TYR A 330 2.43 -3.77 -25.24
C TYR A 330 1.01 -3.99 -25.77
N ALA A 331 0.85 -4.69 -26.90
CA ALA A 331 -0.44 -4.96 -27.52
C ALA A 331 -1.52 -5.52 -26.57
N PRO A 332 -1.23 -6.50 -25.69
CA PRO A 332 -2.26 -7.06 -24.80
C PRO A 332 -2.84 -6.03 -23.83
N GLN A 333 -2.04 -5.10 -23.33
CA GLN A 333 -2.49 -4.04 -22.42
C GLN A 333 -3.48 -3.10 -23.14
N LEU A 334 -3.11 -2.63 -24.34
CA LEU A 334 -3.94 -1.67 -25.08
C LEU A 334 -5.20 -2.33 -25.66
N GLN A 335 -5.12 -3.60 -26.06
CA GLN A 335 -6.31 -4.35 -26.45
C GLN A 335 -7.28 -4.49 -25.27
N ALA A 336 -6.75 -4.75 -24.07
CA ALA A 336 -7.59 -4.82 -22.88
C ALA A 336 -8.30 -3.48 -22.63
N TYR A 337 -7.64 -2.33 -22.82
CA TYR A 337 -8.30 -1.03 -22.75
C TYR A 337 -9.37 -0.84 -23.83
N ALA A 338 -9.08 -1.21 -25.08
CA ALA A 338 -10.03 -1.13 -26.18
C ALA A 338 -11.28 -1.97 -25.93
N ASP A 339 -11.12 -3.16 -25.36
CA ASP A 339 -12.24 -4.05 -25.02
C ASP A 339 -13.10 -3.51 -23.87
N THR A 340 -12.53 -2.67 -22.99
CA THR A 340 -13.29 -2.02 -21.90
C THR A 340 -14.06 -0.77 -22.32
N LEU A 341 -13.61 -0.06 -23.36
CA LEU A 341 -14.21 1.20 -23.78
C LEU A 341 -15.19 0.98 -24.94
N PRO A 342 -16.40 1.55 -24.88
CA PRO A 342 -17.34 1.43 -25.98
C PRO A 342 -16.82 2.17 -27.21
N ASN A 343 -16.98 1.55 -28.39
CA ASN A 343 -16.61 2.16 -29.69
C ASN A 343 -15.13 2.57 -29.78
N ALA A 344 -14.23 1.79 -29.15
CA ALA A 344 -12.78 2.00 -29.28
C ALA A 344 -12.27 1.60 -30.67
N GLY A 345 -11.44 2.45 -31.28
CA GLY A 345 -10.69 2.16 -32.49
C GLY A 345 -9.37 1.44 -32.20
N SER A 346 -8.54 1.26 -33.24
CA SER A 346 -7.16 0.79 -33.08
C SER A 346 -6.40 1.71 -32.11
N PRO A 347 -5.88 1.18 -31.00
CA PRO A 347 -5.08 1.95 -30.07
C PRO A 347 -3.75 2.40 -30.70
N VAL A 348 -3.18 3.47 -30.16
CA VAL A 348 -1.93 4.09 -30.60
C VAL A 348 -0.89 3.94 -29.49
N LEU A 349 0.27 3.38 -29.83
CA LEU A 349 1.47 3.47 -29.02
C LEU A 349 2.30 4.66 -29.48
N LEU A 350 2.62 5.56 -28.57
CA LEU A 350 3.46 6.72 -28.82
C LEU A 350 4.80 6.57 -28.09
N PHE A 351 5.83 6.16 -28.81
CA PHE A 351 7.19 6.05 -28.27
C PHE A 351 7.85 7.43 -28.25
N LEU A 352 8.18 7.92 -27.06
CA LEU A 352 8.76 9.24 -26.83
C LEU A 352 10.28 9.17 -26.85
N ASN A 353 10.90 10.01 -27.66
CA ASN A 353 12.35 10.16 -27.74
C ASN A 353 12.68 11.66 -27.77
N PRO A 354 13.77 12.14 -27.13
CA PRO A 354 14.17 13.53 -27.21
C PRO A 354 14.30 14.09 -28.65
N ALA A 355 14.57 13.24 -29.65
CA ALA A 355 14.64 13.61 -31.06
C ALA A 355 13.29 13.66 -31.79
N GLY A 356 12.20 13.16 -31.19
CA GLY A 356 10.87 13.10 -31.79
C GLY A 356 10.10 11.83 -31.43
N ALA A 357 8.77 11.89 -31.47
CA ALA A 357 7.93 10.75 -31.13
C ALA A 357 7.72 9.83 -32.34
N VAL A 358 7.52 8.54 -32.07
CA VAL A 358 7.19 7.54 -33.08
C VAL A 358 5.84 6.90 -32.77
N GLU A 359 4.90 7.08 -33.69
CA GLU A 359 3.54 6.52 -33.59
C GLU A 359 3.49 5.10 -34.18
N ARG A 360 2.79 4.19 -33.49
CA ARG A 360 2.47 2.84 -33.96
C ARG A 360 1.02 2.51 -33.67
N LEU A 361 0.28 2.16 -34.71
CA LEU A 361 -1.08 1.65 -34.62
C LEU A 361 -1.05 0.15 -34.31
N LEU A 362 -1.97 -0.29 -33.45
CA LEU A 362 -2.23 -1.70 -33.15
C LEU A 362 -3.29 -2.31 -34.07
#